data_AF-A0A8T6M7D5-F1
#
_entry.id   AF-A0A8T6M7D5-F1
#
_cell.length_a   1.000
_cell.length_b   1.000
_cell.length_c   1.000
_cell.angle_alpha   90.00
_cell.angle_beta   90.00
_cell.angle_gamma   90.00
#
_symmetry.space_group_name_H-M   'P 1'
#
loop_
_entity.id
_entity.type
_entity.pdbx_description
1 polymer ?
#
loop_
_entity_poly.entity_id
_entity_poly.type
_entity_poly.pdbx_seq_one_letter_code
_entity_poly.pdbx_strand_id
1 'polypeptide(L)'
;MNKLEFDEMLVDVLDNEIEITMIKDKSTGIVWYDMNTGMKSPLWISYDGEKCLFRGRYDNTGEIKNFEDLLVEINNCKYGRDFGNQKWLEVISDYSIILIKFE
;
A
#
# COMPACT_ATOMS: atom_id res chain seq x y z
N MET A 1 -3.08 -9.82 9.20
CA MET A 1 -1.66 -10.23 9.16
C MET A 1 -0.99 -10.02 10.51
N ASN A 2 -0.02 -10.87 10.86
CA ASN A 2 0.86 -10.72 12.02
C ASN A 2 2.07 -9.81 11.70
N LYS A 3 2.93 -9.56 12.70
CA LYS A 3 4.08 -8.65 12.54
C LYS A 3 5.10 -9.12 11.50
N LEU A 4 5.39 -10.43 11.45
CA LEU A 4 6.33 -10.98 10.46
C LEU A 4 5.78 -10.80 9.04
N GLU A 5 4.51 -11.14 8.82
CA GLU A 5 3.82 -10.97 7.54
C GLU A 5 3.78 -9.49 7.11
N PHE A 6 3.60 -8.56 8.07
CA PHE A 6 3.68 -7.13 7.79
C PHE A 6 5.09 -6.68 7.37
N ASP A 7 6.13 -7.19 8.05
CA ASP A 7 7.52 -6.87 7.72
C ASP A 7 7.93 -7.46 6.36
N GLU A 8 7.51 -8.69 6.07
CA GLU A 8 7.67 -9.33 4.74
C GLU A 8 6.97 -8.51 3.66
N MET A 9 5.74 -8.04 3.89
CA MET A 9 5.03 -7.17 2.96
C MET A 9 5.80 -5.87 2.69
N LEU A 10 6.43 -5.26 3.69
CA LEU A 10 7.27 -4.07 3.50
C LEU A 10 8.54 -4.40 2.69
N VAL A 11 9.14 -5.58 2.90
CA VAL A 11 10.27 -6.04 2.09
C VAL A 11 9.84 -6.23 0.64
N ASP A 12 8.68 -6.82 0.37
CA ASP A 12 8.16 -6.97 -0.99
C ASP A 12 7.98 -5.61 -1.69
N VAL A 13 7.53 -4.58 -0.98
CA VAL A 13 7.46 -3.21 -1.51
C VAL A 13 8.85 -2.68 -1.88
N LEU A 14 9.83 -2.84 -0.98
CA LEU A 14 11.20 -2.36 -1.18
C LEU A 14 11.93 -3.11 -2.30
N ASP A 15 11.70 -4.41 -2.44
CA ASP A 15 12.27 -5.25 -3.50
C ASP A 15 11.77 -4.85 -4.89
N ASN A 16 10.60 -4.20 -4.97
CA ASN A 16 10.08 -3.57 -6.19
C ASN A 16 10.60 -2.14 -6.41
N GLU A 17 11.67 -1.75 -5.71
CA GLU A 17 12.32 -0.43 -5.79
C GLU A 17 11.37 0.74 -5.44
N ILE A 18 10.37 0.49 -4.60
CA ILE A 18 9.44 1.52 -4.13
C ILE A 18 9.96 2.10 -2.82
N GLU A 19 10.26 3.40 -2.84
CA GLU A 19 10.65 4.13 -1.63
C GLU A 19 9.46 4.33 -0.69
N ILE A 20 9.63 3.97 0.59
CA ILE A 20 8.67 4.23 1.66
C ILE A 20 9.17 5.34 2.59
N THR A 21 8.27 6.24 2.99
CA THR A 21 8.58 7.27 4.00
C THR A 21 7.84 6.96 5.30
N MET A 22 8.57 6.92 6.42
CA MET A 22 7.97 6.72 7.74
C MET A 22 7.66 8.05 8.42
N ILE A 23 6.43 8.19 8.93
CA ILE A 23 5.94 9.37 9.63
C ILE A 23 5.31 8.94 10.95
N LYS A 24 5.86 9.42 12.07
CA LYS A 24 5.24 9.23 13.39
C LYS A 24 4.24 10.34 13.68
N ASP A 25 2.98 9.97 13.84
CA ASP A 25 1.93 10.87 14.32
C ASP A 25 2.21 11.26 15.78
N LYS A 26 2.38 12.56 16.03
CA LYS A 26 2.74 13.07 17.35
C LYS A 26 1.62 12.94 18.38
N SER A 27 0.37 12.90 17.93
CA SER A 27 -0.83 12.89 18.80
C SER A 27 -1.19 11.47 19.24
N THR A 28 -1.11 10.51 18.32
CA THR A 28 -1.48 9.11 18.55
C THR A 28 -0.27 8.22 18.84
N GLY A 29 0.93 8.66 18.46
CA GLY A 29 2.15 7.85 18.53
C GLY A 29 2.29 6.81 17.42
N ILE A 30 1.29 6.70 16.53
CA ILE A 30 1.23 5.73 15.43
C ILE A 30 2.31 6.04 14.38
N VAL A 31 3.00 5.02 13.89
CA VAL A 31 3.97 5.13 12.79
C VAL A 31 3.28 4.74 11.48
N TRP A 32 3.09 5.72 10.61
CA TRP A 32 2.55 5.54 9.28
C TRP A 32 3.67 5.38 8.26
N TYR A 33 3.52 4.39 7.38
CA TYR A 33 4.38 4.17 6.22
C TYR A 33 3.65 4.73 5.01
N ASP A 34 4.17 5.79 4.41
CA ASP A 34 3.69 6.32 3.14
C ASP A 34 4.15 5.39 2.02
N MET A 35 3.18 4.83 1.31
CA MET A 35 3.45 3.95 0.17
C MET A 35 3.93 4.73 -1.06
N ASN A 36 4.01 6.06 -1.01
CA ASN A 36 4.57 6.88 -2.09
C ASN A 36 3.88 6.59 -3.44
N THR A 37 2.55 6.54 -3.40
CA THR A 37 1.76 6.13 -4.57
C THR A 37 1.99 7.05 -5.76
N GLY A 38 2.29 8.34 -5.53
CA GLY A 38 2.39 9.36 -6.58
C GLY A 38 1.08 9.58 -7.35
N MET A 39 -0.03 9.04 -6.86
CA MET A 39 -1.34 9.03 -7.53
C MET A 39 -2.25 10.14 -6.99
N LYS A 40 -3.50 10.17 -7.46
CA LYS A 40 -4.52 11.16 -7.03
C LYS A 40 -4.84 11.08 -5.53
N SER A 41 -4.67 9.91 -4.92
CA SER A 41 -4.75 9.72 -3.48
C SER A 41 -3.45 9.15 -2.94
N PRO A 42 -2.97 9.66 -1.79
CA PRO A 42 -1.97 8.96 -1.01
C PRO A 42 -2.56 7.68 -0.39
N LEU A 43 -1.66 6.79 0.03
CA LEU A 43 -1.97 5.65 0.86
C LEU A 43 -0.91 5.53 1.95
N TRP A 44 -1.35 5.49 3.20
CA TRP A 44 -0.50 5.21 4.34
C TRP A 44 -0.94 3.90 4.99
N ILE A 45 0.01 3.11 5.46
CA ILE A 45 -0.27 1.90 6.22
C ILE A 45 0.40 1.94 7.59
N SER A 46 -0.12 1.18 8.55
CA SER A 46 0.47 1.06 9.89
C SER A 46 0.13 -0.30 10.48
N TYR A 47 1.02 -0.87 11.28
CA TYR A 47 0.73 -2.05 12.09
C TYR A 47 0.41 -1.62 13.52
N ASP A 48 -0.75 -2.00 14.04
CA ASP A 48 -1.21 -1.61 15.40
C ASP A 48 -0.83 -2.63 16.50
N GLY A 49 -0.20 -3.74 16.12
CA GLY A 49 0.12 -4.86 17.02
C GLY A 49 -0.72 -6.12 16.75
N GLU A 50 -1.85 -5.97 16.05
CA GLU A 50 -2.74 -7.07 15.70
C GLU A 50 -2.99 -7.15 14.20
N LYS A 51 -3.11 -6.00 13.53
CA LYS A 51 -3.47 -5.90 12.11
C LYS A 51 -2.75 -4.76 11.40
N CYS A 52 -2.72 -4.85 10.07
CA CYS A 52 -2.26 -3.76 9.22
C CYS A 52 -3.46 -2.89 8.82
N LEU A 53 -3.43 -1.63 9.24
CA LEU A 53 -4.42 -0.62 8.92
C LEU A 53 -3.94 0.22 7.75
N PHE A 54 -4.86 0.66 6.90
CA PHE A 54 -4.59 1.69 5.90
C PHE A 54 -5.37 2.97 6.19
N ARG A 55 -4.82 4.09 5.73
CA ARG A 55 -5.47 5.39 5.64
C ARG A 55 -5.24 5.95 4.25
N GLY A 56 -6.33 6.19 3.53
CA GLY A 56 -6.34 6.89 2.26
C GLY A 56 -6.85 8.33 2.41
N ARG A 57 -7.27 8.92 1.28
CA ARG A 57 -7.90 10.25 1.24
C ARG A 57 -9.33 10.20 1.79
N TYR A 58 -9.82 11.34 2.30
CA TYR A 58 -11.18 11.52 2.82
C TYR A 58 -11.55 10.57 3.98
N ASP A 59 -10.59 10.31 4.86
CA ASP A 59 -10.76 9.42 6.01
C ASP A 59 -11.16 7.98 5.64
N ASN A 60 -10.93 7.58 4.38
CA ASN A 60 -11.08 6.19 3.98
C ASN A 60 -10.04 5.36 4.74
N THR A 61 -10.51 4.42 5.53
CA THR A 61 -9.67 3.57 6.39
C THR A 61 -10.17 2.15 6.33
N GLY A 62 -9.27 1.21 6.55
CA GLY A 62 -9.60 -0.21 6.56
C GLY A 62 -8.40 -1.05 6.95
N GLU A 63 -8.49 -2.34 6.66
CA GLU A 63 -7.49 -3.34 6.99
C GLU A 63 -6.91 -3.94 5.72
N ILE A 64 -5.60 -4.15 5.70
CA ILE A 64 -4.87 -4.90 4.68
C ILE A 64 -4.53 -6.26 5.28
N LYS A 65 -4.93 -7.36 4.63
CA LYS A 65 -4.70 -8.71 5.16
C LYS A 65 -3.48 -9.40 4.55
N ASN A 66 -3.08 -9.01 3.36
CA ASN A 66 -1.94 -9.53 2.59
C ASN A 66 -1.45 -8.51 1.55
N PHE A 67 -0.42 -8.87 0.77
CA PHE A 67 0.14 -7.99 -0.26
C PHE A 67 -0.86 -7.74 -1.40
N GLU A 68 -1.70 -8.73 -1.75
CA GLU A 68 -2.73 -8.59 -2.77
C GLU A 68 -3.76 -7.50 -2.42
N ASP A 69 -4.21 -7.47 -1.16
CA ASP A 69 -5.10 -6.42 -0.65
C ASP A 69 -4.42 -5.03 -0.75
N LEU A 70 -3.11 -4.95 -0.46
CA LEU A 70 -2.34 -3.71 -0.63
C LEU A 70 -2.36 -3.27 -2.10
N LEU A 71 -2.13 -4.18 -3.05
CA LEU A 71 -2.16 -3.85 -4.49
C LEU A 71 -3.53 -3.32 -4.93
N VAL A 72 -4.62 -3.88 -4.40
CA VAL A 72 -5.98 -3.37 -4.64
C VAL A 72 -6.11 -1.93 -4.15
N GLU A 73 -5.68 -1.64 -2.92
CA GLU A 73 -5.76 -0.29 -2.36
C GLU A 73 -4.85 0.72 -3.08
N ILE A 74 -3.64 0.32 -3.50
CA ILE A 74 -2.78 1.15 -4.35
C ILE A 74 -3.47 1.43 -5.68
N ASN A 75 -4.07 0.43 -6.32
CA ASN A 75 -4.77 0.64 -7.60
C ASN A 75 -5.98 1.57 -7.44
N ASN A 76 -6.69 1.48 -6.31
CA ASN A 76 -7.79 2.38 -5.98
C ASN A 76 -7.34 3.85 -5.85
N CYS A 77 -6.07 4.10 -5.51
CA CYS A 77 -5.52 5.45 -5.42
C CYS A 77 -5.47 6.20 -6.77
N LYS A 78 -5.59 5.51 -7.90
CA LYS A 78 -5.68 6.10 -9.24
C LYS A 78 -6.93 6.96 -9.40
N TYR A 79 -8.09 6.48 -8.92
CA TYR A 79 -9.41 7.10 -9.15
C TYR A 79 -9.66 7.44 -10.64
N GLY A 80 -9.33 6.50 -11.54
CA GLY A 80 -9.47 6.67 -12.99
C GLY A 80 -8.50 7.70 -13.58
N ARG A 81 -7.24 7.67 -13.15
CA ARG A 81 -6.14 8.50 -13.67
C ARG A 81 -4.94 7.62 -13.99
N ASP A 82 -4.19 8.02 -15.01
CA ASP A 82 -3.06 7.26 -15.54
C ASP A 82 -1.70 7.88 -15.15
N PHE A 83 -1.64 8.50 -13.96
CA PHE A 83 -0.40 9.00 -13.38
C PHE A 83 -0.21 8.41 -11.99
N GLY A 84 1.04 8.23 -11.62
CA GLY A 84 1.44 7.58 -10.38
C GLY A 84 2.95 7.51 -10.27
N ASN A 85 3.42 7.00 -9.14
CA ASN A 85 4.76 6.47 -9.04
C ASN A 85 4.90 5.32 -10.06
N GLN A 86 5.90 5.44 -10.93
CA GLN A 86 6.10 4.53 -12.04
C GLN A 86 6.24 3.08 -11.59
N LYS A 87 6.95 2.81 -10.48
CA LYS A 87 7.15 1.46 -9.95
C LYS A 87 5.85 0.81 -9.53
N TRP A 88 4.97 1.56 -8.87
CA TRP A 88 3.63 1.05 -8.55
C TRP A 88 2.80 0.74 -9.80
N LEU A 89 2.90 1.56 -10.85
CA LEU A 89 2.19 1.30 -12.11
C LEU A 89 2.68 0.02 -12.78
N GLU A 90 3.99 -0.24 -12.77
CA GLU A 90 4.61 -1.48 -13.26
C GLU A 90 4.12 -2.69 -12.46
N VAL A 91 4.22 -2.66 -11.13
CA VAL A 91 3.78 -3.76 -10.25
C VAL A 91 2.29 -4.10 -10.42
N ILE A 92 1.42 -3.08 -10.46
CA ILE A 92 -0.02 -3.30 -10.66
C ILE A 92 -0.32 -3.89 -12.03
N SER A 93 0.40 -3.46 -13.06
CA SER A 93 0.26 -3.99 -14.42
C SER A 93 0.58 -5.48 -14.46
N ASP A 94 1.71 -5.87 -13.88
CA ASP A 94 2.16 -7.27 -13.84
C ASP A 94 1.18 -8.14 -13.05
N TYR A 95 0.70 -7.64 -11.90
CA TYR A 95 -0.30 -8.35 -11.09
C TYR A 95 -1.65 -8.50 -11.82
N SER A 96 -2.09 -7.49 -12.56
CA SER A 96 -3.34 -7.56 -13.34
C SER A 96 -3.24 -8.59 -14.47
N ILE A 97 -2.07 -8.71 -15.10
CA ILE A 97 -1.81 -9.75 -16.11
C ILE A 97 -1.88 -11.15 -15.49
N ILE A 98 -1.39 -11.31 -14.26
CA ILE A 98 -1.46 -12.58 -13.52
C ILE A 98 -2.93 -12.96 -13.28
N LEU A 99 -3.77 -12.06 -12.76
CA LEU A 99 -5.18 -12.35 -12.48
C LEU A 99 -5.96 -12.79 -13.73
N ILE A 100 -5.74 -12.13 -14.88
CA ILE A 100 -6.41 -12.47 -16.15
C ILE A 100 -6.01 -13.87 -16.65
N LYS A 101 -4.81 -14.36 -16.32
CA LYS A 101 -4.34 -15.69 -16.75
C LYS A 101 -4.94 -16.85 -15.93
N PHE A 102 -5.57 -16.56 -14.80
CA PHE A 102 -6.20 -17.56 -13.93
C PHE A 102 -7.73 -17.61 -14.05
N GLU A 103 -8.33 -16.78 -14.91
CA GLU A 103 -9.74 -16.85 -15.33
C GLU A 103 -9.91 -17.62 -16.66
#